data_AF-A0A3R9ZDB3-F1
#
_entry.id   AF-A0A3R9ZDB3-F1
#
_cell.length_a   1.000
_cell.length_b   1.000
_cell.length_c   1.000
_cell.angle_alpha   90.00
_cell.angle_beta   90.00
_cell.angle_gamma   90.00
#
_symmetry.space_group_name_H-M   'P 1'
#
loop_
_entity.id
_entity.type
_entity.pdbx_description
1 polymer ?
#
loop_
_entity_poly.entity_id
_entity_poly.type
_entity_poly.pdbx_seq_one_letter_code
_entity_poly.pdbx_strand_id
1 'polypeptide(L)'
;MSTFLVRLCANLPGDMDPEVRADLRDRSRGQLADWPQVWRVTGSDTLVVLVDAPDHEALHQQIAALPLHPWLEVTVEPLSPYPG
;
A
#
# COMPACT_ATOMS: atom_id res chain seq x y z
N MET A 1 6.87 -18.61 -1.38
CA MET A 1 6.11 -17.48 -0.83
C MET A 1 6.96 -16.83 0.23
N SER A 2 7.11 -15.52 0.13
CA SER A 2 7.89 -14.69 1.04
C SER A 2 6.95 -13.67 1.68
N THR A 3 7.16 -13.37 2.95
CA THR A 3 6.39 -12.38 3.69
C THR A 3 7.05 -11.02 3.56
N PHE A 4 6.24 -9.99 3.31
CA PHE A 4 6.71 -8.62 3.17
C PHE A 4 5.90 -7.69 4.09
N LEU A 5 6.60 -6.80 4.78
CA LEU A 5 6.00 -5.63 5.39
C LEU A 5 6.07 -4.48 4.38
N VAL A 6 4.91 -3.94 4.03
CA VAL A 6 4.78 -2.86 3.06
C VAL A 6 4.24 -1.63 3.75
N ARG A 7 4.89 -0.49 3.54
CA ARG A 7 4.40 0.83 3.95
C ARG A 7 4.00 1.60 2.70
N LEU A 8 2.76 2.08 2.69
CA LEU A 8 2.21 2.88 1.60
C LEU A 8 1.83 4.26 2.17
N CYS A 9 2.53 5.31 1.77
CA CYS A 9 2.22 6.68 2.19
C CYS A 9 1.70 7.48 1.01
N ALA A 10 0.43 7.92 1.07
CA ALA A 10 -0.16 8.70 -0.01
C ALA A 10 0.24 10.17 0.07
N ASN A 11 1.06 10.62 -0.89
CA ASN A 11 1.50 12.00 -1.03
C ASN A 11 0.86 12.64 -2.26
N LEU A 12 -0.42 13.01 -2.12
CA LEU A 12 -1.16 13.68 -3.19
C LEU A 12 -0.84 15.20 -3.18
N PRO A 13 -0.69 15.82 -4.36
CA PRO A 13 -0.51 17.27 -4.48
C PRO A 13 -1.61 18.05 -3.76
N GLY A 14 -1.22 19.15 -3.09
CA GLY A 14 -2.15 19.99 -2.33
C GLY A 14 -3.11 20.78 -3.22
N ASP A 15 -2.73 21.04 -4.46
CA ASP A 15 -3.50 21.73 -5.50
C ASP A 15 -4.34 20.78 -6.37
N MET A 16 -4.31 19.47 -6.09
CA MET A 16 -5.16 18.50 -6.77
C MET A 16 -6.64 18.81 -6.51
N ASP A 17 -7.45 18.70 -7.56
CA ASP A 17 -8.90 18.85 -7.46
C ASP A 17 -9.49 17.97 -6.34
N PRO A 18 -10.30 18.52 -5.43
CA PRO A 18 -10.82 17.77 -4.28
C PRO A 18 -11.69 16.56 -4.66
N GLU A 19 -12.45 16.63 -5.75
CA GLU A 19 -13.29 15.52 -6.22
C GLU A 19 -12.42 14.41 -6.79
N VAL A 20 -11.41 14.76 -7.60
CA VAL A 20 -10.41 13.81 -8.12
C VAL A 20 -9.64 13.14 -6.98
N ARG A 21 -9.22 13.91 -5.97
CA ARG A 21 -8.53 13.39 -4.78
C ARG A 21 -9.40 12.40 -4.02
N ALA A 22 -10.69 12.71 -3.85
CA ALA A 22 -11.64 11.85 -3.15
C ALA A 22 -11.87 10.54 -3.92
N ASP A 23 -12.08 10.62 -5.24
CA ASP A 23 -12.24 9.45 -6.11
C ASP A 23 -11.01 8.52 -6.10
N LEU A 24 -9.80 9.09 -6.25
CA LEU A 24 -8.55 8.31 -6.18
C LEU A 24 -8.41 7.57 -4.85
N ARG A 25 -8.72 8.25 -3.75
CA ARG A 25 -8.67 7.64 -2.41
C ARG A 25 -9.72 6.56 -2.23
N ASP A 26 -10.93 6.74 -2.75
CA ASP A 26 -12.01 5.77 -2.63
C ASP A 26 -11.69 4.50 -3.43
N ARG A 27 -11.28 4.64 -4.70
CA ARG A 27 -10.91 3.50 -5.55
C ARG A 27 -9.73 2.71 -4.98
N SER A 28 -8.69 3.40 -4.49
CA SER A 28 -7.58 2.72 -3.82
C SER A 28 -7.98 2.08 -2.50
N ARG A 29 -8.87 2.69 -1.72
CA ARG A 29 -9.42 2.07 -0.51
C ARG A 29 -10.17 0.77 -0.83
N GLY A 30 -10.95 0.76 -1.91
CA GLY A 30 -11.63 -0.44 -2.39
C GLY A 30 -10.66 -1.58 -2.65
N GLN A 31 -9.60 -1.34 -3.44
CA GLN A 31 -8.60 -2.37 -3.74
C GLN A 31 -7.80 -2.80 -2.51
N LEU A 32 -7.44 -1.87 -1.62
CA LEU A 32 -6.68 -2.17 -0.40
C LEU A 32 -7.52 -2.93 0.64
N ALA A 33 -8.85 -2.89 0.55
CA ALA A 33 -9.71 -3.69 1.41
C ALA A 33 -9.56 -5.21 1.15
N ASP A 34 -9.11 -5.59 -0.06
CA ASP A 34 -8.83 -6.98 -0.44
C ASP A 34 -7.43 -7.45 0.02
N TRP A 35 -6.58 -6.54 0.50
CA TRP A 35 -5.24 -6.90 0.95
C TRP A 35 -5.29 -7.54 2.35
N PRO A 36 -4.42 -8.53 2.61
CA PRO A 36 -4.35 -9.14 3.93
C PRO A 36 -3.77 -8.15 4.94
N GLN A 37 -4.28 -8.18 6.18
CA GLN A 37 -3.60 -7.60 7.34
C GLN A 37 -3.16 -6.13 7.13
N VAL A 38 -4.13 -5.26 6.87
CA VAL A 38 -3.91 -3.82 6.64
C VAL A 38 -4.17 -3.04 7.93
N TRP A 39 -3.24 -2.17 8.29
CA TRP A 39 -3.37 -1.21 9.38
C TRP A 39 -3.09 0.21 8.91
N ARG A 40 -3.73 1.19 9.55
CA ARG A 40 -3.39 2.61 9.39
C ARG A 40 -2.47 3.05 10.52
N VAL A 41 -1.41 3.79 10.17
CA VAL A 41 -0.59 4.49 11.15
C VAL A 41 -1.38 5.70 11.66
N THR A 42 -1.65 5.74 12.96
CA THR A 42 -2.41 6.84 13.56
C THR A 42 -1.70 8.18 13.37
N GLY A 43 -2.44 9.18 12.87
CA GLY A 43 -1.91 10.52 12.63
C GLY A 43 -1.21 10.71 11.29
N SER A 44 -1.19 9.71 10.41
CA SER A 44 -0.67 9.85 9.04
C SER A 44 -1.59 9.22 7.99
N ASP A 45 -1.35 9.58 6.73
CA ASP A 45 -1.94 8.94 5.55
C ASP A 45 -1.19 7.65 5.16
N THR A 46 -0.49 7.03 6.11
CA THR A 46 0.31 5.82 5.90
C THR A 46 -0.48 4.56 6.25
N LEU A 47 -0.44 3.58 5.35
CA LEU A 47 -0.90 2.22 5.60
C LEU A 47 0.31 1.30 5.76
N VAL A 48 0.18 0.34 6.67
CA VAL A 48 1.13 -0.75 6.89
C VAL A 48 0.40 -2.04 6.55
N VAL A 49 1.02 -2.88 5.72
CA VAL A 49 0.41 -4.10 5.23
C VAL A 49 1.39 -5.26 5.40
N LEU A 50 0.92 -6.37 5.98
CA LEU A 50 1.68 -7.62 6.00
C LEU A 50 1.11 -8.56 4.93
N VAL A 51 1.89 -8.82 3.88
CA VAL A 51 1.45 -9.56 2.71
C VAL A 51 2.41 -10.68 2.36
N ASP A 52 1.86 -11.84 2.01
CA ASP A 52 2.63 -12.92 1.41
C ASP A 52 2.51 -12.85 -0.11
N ALA A 53 3.66 -12.84 -0.79
CA ALA A 53 3.72 -12.88 -2.25
C ALA A 53 4.64 -14.04 -2.72
N PRO A 54 4.43 -14.57 -3.94
CA PRO A 54 5.32 -15.57 -4.53
C PRO A 54 6.78 -15.07 -4.61
N ASP A 55 6.96 -13.84 -5.05
CA ASP A 55 8.23 -13.15 -5.25
C ASP A 55 8.04 -11.61 -5.23
N HIS A 56 9.13 -10.87 -5.42
CA HIS A 56 9.12 -9.40 -5.44
C HIS A 56 8.39 -8.81 -6.64
N GLU A 57 8.37 -9.50 -7.78
CA GLU A 57 7.69 -9.03 -8.99
C GLU A 57 6.17 -9.10 -8.81
N ALA A 58 5.67 -10.21 -8.27
CA ALA A 58 4.26 -10.37 -7.93
C ALA A 58 3.79 -9.29 -6.93
N LEU A 59 4.61 -8.95 -5.93
CA LEU A 59 4.31 -7.85 -5.02
C LEU A 59 4.34 -6.49 -5.75
N HIS A 60 5.34 -6.25 -6.59
CA HIS A 60 5.44 -5.01 -7.36
C HIS A 60 4.20 -4.79 -8.23
N GLN A 61 3.72 -5.83 -8.93
CA GLN A 61 2.51 -5.75 -9.76
C GLN A 61 1.26 -5.43 -8.95
N GLN A 62 1.11 -5.99 -7.74
CA GLN A 62 0.00 -5.66 -6.85
C GLN A 62 0.03 -4.18 -6.43
N ILE A 63 1.22 -3.67 -6.06
CA ILE A 63 1.40 -2.27 -5.69
C ILE A 63 1.14 -1.35 -6.90
N ALA A 64 1.66 -1.69 -8.08
CA ALA A 64 1.55 -0.91 -9.30
C ALA A 64 0.11 -0.83 -9.83
N ALA A 65 -0.73 -1.82 -9.51
CA ALA A 65 -2.14 -1.84 -9.85
C ALA A 65 -2.99 -0.85 -9.04
N LEU A 66 -2.46 -0.33 -7.91
CA LEU A 66 -3.18 0.63 -7.08
C LEU A 66 -3.38 1.95 -7.85
N PRO A 67 -4.60 2.52 -7.88
CA PRO A 67 -4.85 3.82 -8.50
C PRO A 67 -3.97 4.94 -7.95
N LEU A 68 -3.63 4.88 -6.66
CA LEU A 68 -2.75 5.84 -6.00
C LEU A 68 -1.26 5.65 -6.31
N HIS A 69 -0.83 4.55 -6.96
CA HIS A 69 0.58 4.20 -7.15
C HIS A 69 1.49 5.38 -7.59
N PRO A 70 1.10 6.25 -8.53
CA PRO A 70 1.92 7.40 -8.92
C PRO A 70 2.24 8.41 -7.80
N TRP A 71 1.44 8.40 -6.73
CA TRP A 71 1.55 9.28 -5.58
C TRP A 71 1.88 8.54 -4.28
N LEU A 72 2.19 7.25 -4.36
CA LEU A 72 2.59 6.47 -3.19
C LEU A 72 4.10 6.54 -3.01
N GLU A 73 4.52 6.95 -1.81
CA GLU A 73 5.83 6.58 -1.30
C GLU A 73 5.71 5.16 -0.73
N VAL A 74 6.49 4.23 -1.28
CA VAL A 74 6.39 2.81 -0.97
C VAL A 74 7.71 2.30 -0.38
N THR A 75 7.62 1.71 0.80
CA THR A 75 8.73 0.99 1.44
C THR A 75 8.36 -0.48 1.55
N VAL A 76 9.23 -1.37 1.06
CA VAL A 76 9.06 -2.82 1.14
C VAL A 76 10.18 -3.42 1.96
N GLU A 77 9.83 -4.17 3.00
CA GLU A 77 10.75 -4.84 3.90
C GLU A 77 10.49 -6.36 3.85
N PRO A 78 11.35 -7.16 3.21
CA PRO A 78 11.24 -8.62 3.22
C PRO A 78 11.44 -9.15 4.64
N LEU A 79 10.55 -10.03 5.08
CA LEU A 79 10.58 -10.61 6.43
C LEU A 79 10.92 -12.11 6.37
N SER A 80 11.56 -12.58 7.43
CA SER A 80 11.78 -14.00 7.68
C SER A 80 11.05 -14.42 8.96
N PRO A 81 10.49 -15.64 9.02
CA PRO A 81 9.93 -16.16 10.26
C PRO A 81 10.97 -16.13 11.37
N TYR A 82 10.56 -15.73 12.57
CA TYR A 82 11.42 -15.85 13.74
C TYR A 82 11.45 -17.33 14.17
N PRO A 83 12.61 -18.00 14.22
CA PRO A 83 12.72 -19.45 14.43
C PRO A 83 12.57 -19.89 15.89
N GLY A 84 11.96 -19.04 16.74
CA GLY A 84 11.86 -19.23 18.19
C GLY A 84 11.33 -20.59 18.62
#